data_AF-A0A3N5PXF8-F1
#
_entry.id   AF-A0A3N5PXF8-F1
#
_cell.length_a   1.000
_cell.length_b   1.000
_cell.length_c   1.000
_cell.angle_alpha   90.00
_cell.angle_beta   90.00
_cell.angle_gamma   90.00
#
_symmetry.space_group_name_H-M   'P 1'
#
loop_
_entity.id
_entity.type
_entity.pdbx_description
1 polymer ?
#
loop_
_entity_poly.entity_id
_entity_poly.type
_entity_poly.pdbx_seq_one_letter_code
_entity_poly.pdbx_strand_id
1 'polypeptide(L)'
;MKTLFISLLVAAALFSSAFAQERKGERKWTIDPATGDTIYTESVSISESEDITPRSNMIVINPLKFLLFYNISYFHKINEGLAVGGGVQIPTPKDLSGFGVNAELRFYPKGNNLKGFYFAPNVSYNSLTDDYDDETVSITSIGGLVGWQWFPG
;
A
#
# COMPACT_ATOMS: atom_id res chain seq x y z
N MET A 1 -12.33 19.27 18.24
CA MET A 1 -11.27 18.80 19.17
C MET A 1 -11.14 17.28 19.23
N LYS A 2 -12.23 16.50 19.33
CA LYS A 2 -12.15 15.01 19.36
C LYS A 2 -11.56 14.37 18.09
N THR A 3 -11.84 14.92 16.92
CA THR A 3 -11.30 14.47 15.61
C THR A 3 -9.79 14.70 15.47
N LEU A 4 -9.26 15.78 16.06
CA LEU A 4 -7.83 16.08 16.07
C LEU A 4 -7.04 15.07 16.93
N PHE A 5 -7.64 14.65 18.04
CA PHE A 5 -7.02 13.68 18.96
C PHE A 5 -6.95 12.27 18.34
N ILE A 6 -7.99 11.86 17.62
CA ILE A 6 -8.04 10.55 16.94
C ILE A 6 -7.04 10.52 15.77
N SER A 7 -6.94 11.59 14.99
CA SER A 7 -5.96 11.69 13.90
C SER A 7 -4.51 11.70 14.44
N LEU A 8 -4.26 12.34 15.58
CA LEU A 8 -2.96 12.31 16.25
C LEU A 8 -2.63 10.91 16.80
N LEU A 9 -3.62 10.18 17.34
CA LEU A 9 -3.46 8.81 17.83
C LEU A 9 -3.19 7.82 16.70
N VAL A 10 -3.87 7.95 15.57
CA VAL A 10 -3.62 7.13 14.37
C VAL A 10 -2.24 7.45 13.80
N ALA A 11 -1.86 8.72 13.71
CA ALA A 11 -0.50 9.11 13.30
C ALA A 11 0.56 8.54 14.26
N ALA A 12 0.38 8.67 15.57
CA ALA A 12 1.30 8.15 16.58
C ALA A 12 1.40 6.62 16.58
N ALA A 13 0.30 5.89 16.33
CA ALA A 13 0.29 4.44 16.17
C ALA A 13 1.01 3.98 14.90
N LEU A 14 1.03 4.80 13.84
CA LEU A 14 1.81 4.53 12.63
C LEU A 14 3.32 4.77 12.88
N PHE A 15 3.70 5.76 13.69
CA PHE A 15 5.10 6.05 14.05
C PHE A 15 5.71 5.04 15.04
N SER A 16 4.92 4.32 15.83
CA SER A 16 5.43 3.36 16.84
C SER A 16 5.76 1.97 16.28
N SER A 17 5.51 1.72 15.00
CA SER A 17 5.76 0.42 14.35
C SER A 17 7.17 0.28 13.74
N ALA A 18 8.18 0.90 14.35
CA ALA A 18 9.58 0.70 14.02
C ALA A 18 10.07 -0.68 14.51
N PHE A 19 9.59 -1.75 13.88
CA PHE A 19 10.07 -3.10 14.17
C PHE A 19 11.21 -3.47 13.23
N ALA A 20 12.43 -3.38 13.76
CA ALA A 20 13.66 -3.86 13.17
C ALA A 20 13.60 -5.37 12.89
N GLN A 21 14.26 -5.81 11.82
CA GLN A 21 14.27 -7.19 11.36
C GLN A 21 15.26 -8.03 12.19
N GLU A 22 14.76 -9.05 12.90
CA GLU A 22 15.57 -10.09 13.53
C GLU A 22 15.68 -11.33 12.63
N ARG A 23 16.91 -11.80 12.41
CA ARG A 23 17.22 -13.10 11.80
C ARG A 23 16.77 -14.21 12.75
N LYS A 24 15.72 -14.96 12.39
CA LYS A 24 15.35 -16.20 13.11
C LYS A 24 16.04 -17.40 12.49
N GLY A 25 16.97 -18.01 13.22
CA GLY A 25 17.48 -19.34 12.92
C GLY A 25 16.73 -20.36 13.78
N GLU A 26 16.05 -21.33 13.17
CA GLU A 26 15.49 -22.46 13.91
C GLU A 26 16.52 -23.58 14.03
N ARG A 27 16.70 -24.09 15.25
CA ARG A 27 17.53 -25.27 15.55
C ARG A 27 16.61 -26.37 16.05
N LYS A 28 16.53 -27.50 15.33
CA LYS A 28 15.73 -28.66 15.76
C LYS A 28 16.66 -29.81 16.14
N TRP A 29 16.52 -30.29 17.37
CA TRP A 29 17.19 -31.50 17.85
C TRP A 29 16.20 -32.65 17.80
N THR A 30 16.55 -33.73 17.10
CA THR A 30 15.79 -34.99 17.15
C THR A 30 16.71 -36.05 17.74
N ILE A 31 16.33 -36.59 18.89
CA ILE A 31 17.07 -37.63 19.59
C ILE A 31 16.38 -38.96 19.28
N ASP A 32 17.13 -39.95 18.77
CA ASP A 32 16.60 -41.29 18.59
C ASP A 32 16.55 -42.01 19.94
N PRO A 33 15.35 -42.35 20.47
CA PRO A 33 15.22 -42.95 21.79
C PRO A 33 15.74 -44.39 21.87
N ALA A 34 16.05 -45.06 20.75
CA ALA A 34 16.51 -46.45 20.74
C ALA A 34 18.05 -46.59 20.81
N THR A 35 18.80 -45.64 20.27
CA THR A 35 20.27 -45.72 20.17
C THR A 35 20.99 -44.61 20.94
N GLY A 36 20.29 -43.53 21.33
CA GLY A 36 20.90 -42.36 21.97
C GLY A 36 21.67 -41.46 20.99
N ASP A 37 21.65 -41.76 19.69
CA ASP A 37 22.31 -40.95 18.68
C ASP A 37 21.57 -39.63 18.44
N THR A 38 22.35 -38.58 18.25
CA THR A 38 21.84 -37.23 17.98
C THR A 38 21.95 -36.94 16.49
N ILE A 39 20.82 -36.89 15.78
CA ILE A 39 20.83 -36.50 14.37
C ILE A 39 20.77 -34.96 14.31
N TYR A 40 21.86 -34.35 13.86
CA TYR A 40 21.94 -32.91 13.62
C TYR A 40 21.37 -32.58 12.23
N THR A 41 20.24 -31.90 12.20
CA THR A 41 19.64 -31.38 10.96
C THR A 41 19.66 -29.86 10.99
N GLU A 42 20.55 -29.26 10.19
CA GLU A 42 20.56 -27.82 9.95
C GLU A 42 19.67 -27.51 8.74
N SER A 43 18.50 -26.93 8.97
CA SER A 43 17.66 -26.40 7.89
C SER A 43 17.94 -24.91 7.74
N VAL A 44 18.70 -24.53 6.72
CA VAL A 44 18.86 -23.12 6.34
C VAL A 44 17.66 -22.72 5.50
N SER A 45 16.72 -22.00 6.10
CA SER A 45 15.66 -21.31 5.35
C SER A 45 16.26 -20.05 4.72
N ILE A 46 16.57 -20.12 3.42
CA ILE A 46 16.98 -18.96 2.63
C ILE A 46 15.70 -18.24 2.20
N SER A 47 15.34 -17.16 2.89
CA SER A 47 14.27 -16.28 2.42
C SER A 47 14.85 -15.19 1.53
N GLU A 48 14.51 -15.20 0.24
CA GLU A 48 14.81 -14.08 -0.64
C GLU A 48 13.96 -12.86 -0.23
N SER A 49 14.65 -11.82 0.23
CA SER A 49 14.05 -10.54 0.53
C SER A 49 14.14 -9.67 -0.72
N GLU A 50 13.05 -9.62 -1.48
CA GLU A 50 12.89 -8.63 -2.54
C GLU A 50 12.93 -7.21 -1.95
N ASP A 51 13.61 -6.30 -2.65
CA ASP A 51 13.62 -4.88 -2.31
C ASP A 51 12.25 -4.28 -2.62
N ILE A 52 11.52 -3.94 -1.55
CA ILE A 52 10.19 -3.35 -1.60
C ILE A 52 10.22 -1.82 -1.54
N THR A 53 11.40 -1.20 -1.64
CA THR A 53 11.47 0.26 -1.67
C THR A 53 10.75 0.78 -2.91
N PRO A 54 9.99 1.88 -2.79
CA PRO A 54 9.40 2.51 -3.95
C PRO A 54 10.48 2.84 -4.97
N ARG A 55 10.20 2.59 -6.25
CA ARG A 55 11.07 3.00 -7.35
C ARG A 55 11.01 4.51 -7.51
N SER A 56 12.08 5.11 -8.06
CA SER A 56 12.19 6.57 -8.18
C SER A 56 11.00 7.21 -8.89
N ASN A 57 10.52 6.57 -9.96
CA ASN A 57 9.37 6.99 -10.74
C ASN A 57 8.46 5.79 -10.96
N MET A 58 7.17 5.94 -10.70
CA MET A 58 6.20 4.84 -10.78
C MET A 58 4.97 5.29 -11.54
N ILE A 59 4.58 4.52 -12.56
CA ILE A 59 3.24 4.57 -13.10
C ILE A 59 2.44 3.50 -12.38
N VAL A 60 1.34 3.90 -11.75
CA VAL A 60 0.52 3.05 -10.92
C VAL A 60 -0.87 2.97 -11.51
N ILE A 61 -1.38 1.75 -11.55
CA ILE A 61 -2.76 1.44 -11.86
C ILE A 61 -3.33 0.73 -10.63
N ASN A 62 -4.54 1.11 -10.21
CA ASN A 62 -5.29 0.42 -9.16
C ASN A 62 -6.41 -0.41 -9.81
N PRO A 63 -6.23 -1.74 -9.95
CA PRO A 63 -7.24 -2.60 -10.56
C PRO A 63 -8.55 -2.65 -9.78
N LEU A 64 -8.51 -2.59 -8.45
CA LEU A 64 -9.73 -2.61 -7.62
C LEU A 64 -10.59 -1.38 -7.89
N LYS A 65 -9.95 -0.24 -8.17
CA LYS A 65 -10.64 1.00 -8.49
C LYS A 65 -11.33 0.96 -9.86
N PHE A 66 -10.94 0.05 -10.78
CA PHE A 66 -11.58 -0.10 -12.09
C PHE A 66 -13.06 -0.48 -12.02
N LEU A 67 -13.54 -1.02 -10.88
CA LEU A 67 -14.96 -1.25 -10.67
C LEU A 67 -15.79 0.04 -10.80
N LEU A 68 -15.21 1.19 -10.45
CA LEU A 68 -15.88 2.49 -10.48
C LEU A 68 -15.20 3.48 -11.42
N PHE A 69 -13.88 3.41 -11.53
CA PHE A 69 -13.08 4.34 -12.34
C PHE A 69 -11.85 3.67 -12.98
N TYR A 70 -11.71 3.81 -14.30
CA TYR A 70 -10.39 3.68 -14.92
C TYR A 70 -9.48 4.74 -14.33
N ASN A 71 -8.24 4.37 -14.01
CA ASN A 71 -7.31 5.25 -13.31
C ASN A 71 -5.87 4.98 -13.74
N ILE A 72 -5.11 6.06 -13.77
CA ILE A 72 -3.66 6.03 -13.94
C ILE A 72 -3.06 7.14 -13.08
N SER A 73 -2.05 6.79 -12.32
CA SER A 73 -1.37 7.72 -11.42
C SER A 73 0.13 7.67 -11.64
N TYR A 74 0.79 8.81 -11.50
CA TYR A 74 2.23 8.91 -11.47
C TYR A 74 2.69 9.26 -10.05
N PHE A 75 3.72 8.57 -9.58
CA PHE A 75 4.34 8.82 -8.29
C PHE A 75 5.85 9.01 -8.44
N HIS A 76 6.36 9.95 -7.67
CA HIS A 76 7.78 10.20 -7.49
C HIS A 76 8.19 9.85 -6.06
N LYS A 77 9.28 9.08 -5.93
CA LYS A 77 9.87 8.74 -4.64
C LYS A 77 10.55 9.97 -4.04
N ILE A 78 10.17 10.33 -2.81
CA ILE A 78 10.89 11.34 -2.03
C ILE A 78 12.00 10.68 -1.22
N ASN A 79 11.69 9.56 -0.59
CA ASN A 79 12.65 8.73 0.14
C ASN A 79 12.16 7.26 0.21
N GLU A 80 12.90 6.40 0.89
CA GLU A 80 12.55 4.96 1.02
C GLU A 80 11.19 4.68 1.67
N GLY A 81 10.66 5.61 2.47
CA GLY A 81 9.38 5.45 3.17
C GLY A 81 8.26 6.33 2.62
N LEU A 82 8.53 7.17 1.62
CA LEU A 82 7.57 8.17 1.12
C LEU A 82 7.66 8.35 -0.39
N ALA A 83 6.50 8.25 -1.05
CA ALA A 83 6.29 8.72 -2.40
C ALA A 83 5.12 9.71 -2.46
N VAL A 84 5.19 10.66 -3.39
CA VAL A 84 4.10 11.61 -3.67
C VAL A 84 3.69 11.46 -5.12
N GLY A 85 2.40 11.58 -5.38
CA GLY A 85 1.91 11.44 -6.73
C GLY A 85 0.53 12.03 -6.92
N GLY A 86 0.09 11.93 -8.15
CA GLY A 86 -1.25 12.27 -8.54
C GLY A 86 -1.66 11.47 -9.76
N GLY A 87 -2.96 11.42 -9.98
CA GLY A 87 -3.51 10.66 -11.08
C GLY A 87 -4.78 11.25 -11.61
N VAL A 88 -5.15 10.73 -12.76
CA VAL A 88 -6.42 11.01 -13.40
C VAL A 88 -7.27 9.75 -13.37
N GLN A 89 -8.57 9.95 -13.36
CA GLN A 89 -9.54 8.87 -13.38
C GLN A 89 -10.76 9.25 -14.21
N ILE A 90 -11.38 8.27 -14.84
CA ILE A 90 -12.62 8.44 -15.60
C ILE A 90 -13.61 7.36 -15.16
N PRO A 91 -14.92 7.65 -15.09
CA PRO A 91 -15.92 6.67 -14.69
C PRO A 91 -15.89 5.43 -15.60
N THR A 92 -16.08 4.25 -14.99
CA THR A 92 -16.29 2.98 -15.71
C THR A 92 -17.76 2.71 -16.04
N PRO A 93 -18.76 3.07 -15.20
CA PRO A 93 -20.17 2.88 -15.53
C PRO A 93 -20.57 3.61 -16.81
N LYS A 94 -21.40 2.99 -17.64
CA LYS A 94 -21.76 3.48 -18.97
C LYS A 94 -22.58 4.77 -18.94
N ASP A 95 -23.40 4.93 -17.91
CA ASP A 95 -24.36 6.04 -17.80
C ASP A 95 -23.77 7.25 -17.04
N LEU A 96 -22.47 7.20 -16.73
CA LEU A 96 -21.74 8.27 -16.07
C LEU A 96 -20.55 8.68 -16.92
N SER A 97 -20.49 9.97 -17.23
CA SER A 97 -19.35 10.58 -17.92
C SER A 97 -18.63 11.57 -17.01
N GLY A 98 -17.42 11.96 -17.40
CA GLY A 98 -16.63 12.98 -16.70
C GLY A 98 -15.22 12.54 -16.35
N PHE A 99 -14.61 13.25 -15.41
CA PHE A 99 -13.22 13.06 -15.03
C PHE A 99 -12.99 13.33 -13.56
N GLY A 100 -11.93 12.76 -13.03
CA GLY A 100 -11.43 13.06 -11.72
C GLY A 100 -9.91 13.18 -11.72
N VAL A 101 -9.42 13.93 -10.74
CA VAL A 101 -8.01 14.09 -10.44
C VAL A 101 -7.80 13.77 -8.97
N ASN A 102 -6.66 13.16 -8.64
CA ASN A 102 -6.28 12.88 -7.28
C ASN A 102 -4.83 13.29 -7.02
N ALA A 103 -4.57 13.67 -5.77
CA ALA A 103 -3.24 13.83 -5.20
C ALA A 103 -3.13 12.88 -4.02
N GLU A 104 -2.02 12.15 -3.93
CA GLU A 104 -1.84 11.06 -2.97
C GLU A 104 -0.42 11.06 -2.43
N LEU A 105 -0.29 10.84 -1.12
CA LEU A 105 0.97 10.55 -0.45
C LEU A 105 0.97 9.07 -0.09
N ARG A 106 2.07 8.36 -0.35
CA ARG A 106 2.21 6.94 0.01
C ARG A 106 3.31 6.77 1.03
N PHE A 107 2.93 6.28 2.19
CA PHE A 107 3.82 5.92 3.28
C PHE A 107 4.07 4.42 3.25
N TYR A 108 5.34 4.04 3.11
CA TYR A 108 5.82 2.66 3.14
C TYR A 108 6.52 2.41 4.48
N PRO A 109 5.87 1.72 5.44
CA PRO A 109 6.49 1.45 6.72
C PRO A 109 7.75 0.61 6.55
N LYS A 110 8.84 0.99 7.22
CA LYS A 110 10.10 0.24 7.22
C LYS A 110 10.03 -0.94 8.20
N GLY A 111 10.79 -2.00 7.94
CA GLY A 111 10.93 -3.15 8.84
C GLY A 111 10.24 -4.42 8.35
N ASN A 112 9.94 -5.36 9.28
CA ASN A 112 9.22 -6.61 8.99
C ASN A 112 7.71 -6.37 8.76
N ASN A 113 7.36 -5.64 7.70
CA ASN A 113 5.97 -5.46 7.31
C ASN A 113 5.62 -6.30 6.07
N LEU A 114 4.33 -6.44 5.83
CA LEU A 114 3.77 -7.01 4.61
C LEU A 114 4.40 -6.32 3.39
N LYS A 115 5.03 -7.10 2.51
CA LYS A 115 5.81 -6.59 1.37
C LYS A 115 4.93 -5.69 0.50
N GLY A 116 5.40 -4.50 0.12
CA GLY A 116 4.60 -3.59 -0.71
C GLY A 116 3.37 -2.98 -0.04
N PHE A 117 3.17 -3.21 1.27
CA PHE A 117 2.14 -2.54 2.04
C PHE A 117 2.42 -1.04 2.12
N TYR A 118 1.36 -0.24 2.00
CA TYR A 118 1.42 1.20 2.17
C TYR A 118 0.13 1.75 2.75
N PHE A 119 0.26 2.89 3.41
CA PHE A 119 -0.87 3.74 3.78
C PHE A 119 -0.82 5.02 2.95
N ALA A 120 -1.97 5.48 2.47
CA ALA A 120 -2.04 6.61 1.57
C ALA A 120 -3.22 7.54 1.85
N PRO A 121 -2.99 8.67 2.54
CA PRO A 121 -3.94 9.76 2.51
C PRO A 121 -3.99 10.35 1.10
N ASN A 122 -5.20 10.69 0.66
CA ASN A 122 -5.46 11.25 -0.65
C ASN A 122 -6.51 12.35 -0.59
N VAL A 123 -6.42 13.26 -1.56
CA VAL A 123 -7.45 14.24 -1.87
C VAL A 123 -7.83 14.05 -3.32
N SER A 124 -9.12 14.03 -3.61
CA SER A 124 -9.59 13.89 -4.99
C SER A 124 -10.70 14.88 -5.32
N TYR A 125 -10.74 15.25 -6.58
CA TYR A 125 -11.81 16.03 -7.19
C TYR A 125 -12.39 15.21 -8.33
N ASN A 126 -13.71 15.06 -8.39
CA ASN A 126 -14.39 14.34 -9.45
C ASN A 126 -15.54 15.20 -9.97
N SER A 127 -15.58 15.40 -11.28
CA SER A 127 -16.72 16.00 -11.99
C SER A 127 -17.41 14.87 -12.73
N LEU A 128 -18.62 14.52 -12.30
CA LEU A 128 -19.42 13.44 -12.86
C LEU A 128 -20.67 14.04 -13.49
N THR A 129 -21.02 13.59 -14.69
CA THR A 129 -22.27 13.95 -15.36
C THR A 129 -23.07 12.68 -15.56
N ASP A 130 -24.35 12.72 -15.18
CA ASP A 130 -25.30 11.66 -15.51
C ASP A 130 -25.76 11.88 -16.95
N ASP A 131 -25.57 10.86 -17.80
CA ASP A 131 -25.91 10.96 -19.22
C ASP A 131 -27.44 10.93 -19.47
N TYR A 132 -28.27 10.63 -18.45
CA TYR A 132 -29.73 10.61 -18.57
C TYR A 132 -30.35 12.00 -18.39
N ASP A 133 -29.89 12.75 -17.38
CA ASP A 133 -30.46 14.04 -16.98
C ASP A 133 -29.52 15.23 -17.27
N ASP A 134 -28.34 14.99 -17.86
CA ASP A 134 -27.26 15.96 -18.13
C ASP A 134 -26.82 16.75 -16.86
N GLU A 135 -27.09 16.22 -15.68
CA GLU A 135 -26.76 16.87 -14.41
C GLU A 135 -25.30 16.62 -14.05
N THR A 136 -24.52 17.70 -13.90
CA THR A 136 -23.12 17.62 -13.46
C THR A 136 -22.99 17.84 -11.95
N VAL A 137 -22.41 16.87 -11.27
CA VAL A 137 -22.05 16.96 -9.85
C VAL A 137 -20.54 16.99 -9.69
N SER A 138 -20.04 18.00 -8.98
CA SER A 138 -18.63 18.12 -8.62
C SER A 138 -18.41 17.75 -7.16
N ILE A 139 -17.56 16.76 -6.92
CA ILE A 139 -17.30 16.20 -5.59
C ILE A 139 -15.81 16.35 -5.27
N THR A 140 -15.53 17.07 -4.18
CA THR A 140 -14.19 17.07 -3.57
C THR A 140 -14.21 16.16 -2.35
N SER A 141 -13.27 15.22 -2.27
CA SER A 141 -13.18 14.27 -1.16
C SER A 141 -11.76 14.21 -0.60
N ILE A 142 -11.69 13.94 0.71
CA ILE A 142 -10.45 13.66 1.43
C ILE A 142 -10.62 12.27 2.02
N GLY A 143 -9.65 11.39 1.78
CA GLY A 143 -9.71 10.00 2.20
C GLY A 143 -8.35 9.46 2.60
N GLY A 144 -8.36 8.23 3.10
CA GLY A 144 -7.16 7.45 3.34
C GLY A 144 -7.42 6.03 2.87
N LEU A 145 -6.39 5.39 2.30
CA LEU A 145 -6.44 4.00 1.89
C LEU A 145 -5.23 3.26 2.43
N VAL A 146 -5.42 1.98 2.72
CA VAL A 146 -4.33 1.02 2.89
C VAL A 146 -4.29 0.16 1.64
N GLY A 147 -3.10 -0.12 1.15
CA GLY A 147 -2.92 -0.83 -0.10
C GLY A 147 -1.73 -1.75 -0.07
N TRP A 148 -1.72 -2.65 -1.04
CA TRP A 148 -0.58 -3.50 -1.36
C TRP A 148 -0.16 -3.19 -2.78
N GLN A 149 1.12 -2.89 -2.99
CA GLN A 149 1.68 -2.58 -4.29
C GLN A 149 2.62 -3.71 -4.73
N TRP A 150 2.34 -4.26 -5.90
CA TRP A 150 3.24 -5.19 -6.58
C TRP A 150 4.10 -4.41 -7.56
N PHE A 151 5.39 -4.74 -7.61
CA PHE A 151 6.29 -4.25 -8.64
C PHE A 151 6.54 -5.40 -9.62
N PRO A 152 5.97 -5.37 -10.84
CA PRO A 152 6.32 -6.37 -11.84
C PRO A 152 7.84 -6.27 -12.11
N GLY A 153 8.52 -7.40 -11.93
CA GLY A 153 9.94 -7.58 -12.18
C GLY A 153 10.22 -7.91 -13.63
#